data_AF-A0A5C6DQX0-F1
#
_entry.id   AF-A0A5C6DQX0-F1
#
_cell.length_a   1.000
_cell.length_b   1.000
_cell.length_c   1.000
_cell.angle_alpha   90.00
_cell.angle_beta   90.00
_cell.angle_gamma   90.00
#
_symmetry.space_group_name_H-M   'P 1'
#
loop_
_entity.id
_entity.type
_entity.pdbx_description
1 polymer ?
#
loop_
_entity_poly.entity_id
_entity_poly.type
_entity_poly.pdbx_seq_one_letter_code
_entity_poly.pdbx_strand_id
1 'polypeptide(L)'
;MTDQTKHSVRALFAQWKSEHEDLNQRIDAFREWTYSVSQMGVPKFGEAACKLKQFRKQLTHHFDREDQMGRQLADAYPAGSAEVAASRDQASQDHQELLVELDSLVERLGQLEPPFESWQIAMREVGLFIDRLDEHEEYEGEHIDWLAPEDDVE
;
A
#
# COMPACT_ATOMS: atom_id res chain seq x y z
N MET A 1 -25.86 -15.81 -10.03
CA MET A 1 -25.34 -15.44 -8.69
C MET A 1 -26.50 -15.39 -7.72
N THR A 2 -26.34 -15.92 -6.49
CA THR A 2 -27.34 -15.74 -5.43
C THR A 2 -27.21 -14.34 -4.82
N ASP A 3 -28.32 -13.78 -4.32
CA ASP A 3 -28.37 -12.43 -3.73
C ASP A 3 -27.40 -12.26 -2.54
N GLN A 4 -27.16 -13.35 -1.81
CA GLN A 4 -26.21 -13.42 -0.71
C GLN A 4 -24.73 -13.34 -1.16
N THR A 5 -24.39 -13.92 -2.32
CA THR A 5 -23.04 -13.81 -2.91
C THR A 5 -22.76 -12.39 -3.40
N LYS A 6 -23.76 -11.72 -4.02
CA LYS A 6 -23.64 -10.33 -4.48
C LYS A 6 -23.41 -9.35 -3.32
N HIS A 7 -24.14 -9.52 -2.22
CA HIS A 7 -23.94 -8.73 -1.00
C HIS A 7 -22.54 -8.95 -0.38
N SER A 8 -22.01 -10.18 -0.43
CA SER A 8 -20.66 -10.49 0.04
C SER A 8 -19.58 -9.83 -0.79
N VAL A 9 -19.73 -9.80 -2.12
CA VAL A 9 -18.73 -9.20 -3.03
C VAL A 9 -18.69 -7.67 -2.86
N ARG A 10 -19.85 -6.99 -2.87
CA ARG A 10 -19.91 -5.54 -2.62
C ARG A 10 -19.33 -5.12 -1.27
N ALA A 11 -19.51 -5.95 -0.23
CA ALA A 11 -18.92 -5.69 1.09
C ALA A 11 -17.39 -5.77 1.06
N LEU A 12 -16.82 -6.72 0.30
CA LEU A 12 -15.36 -6.84 0.12
C LEU A 12 -14.78 -5.63 -0.62
N PHE A 13 -15.46 -5.16 -1.67
CA PHE A 13 -15.06 -3.93 -2.38
C PHE A 13 -15.07 -2.69 -1.46
N ALA A 14 -16.13 -2.52 -0.67
CA ALA A 14 -16.23 -1.41 0.27
C ALA A 14 -15.14 -1.49 1.36
N GLN A 15 -14.81 -2.70 1.80
CA GLN A 15 -13.73 -2.93 2.76
C GLN A 15 -12.37 -2.58 2.14
N TRP A 16 -12.07 -3.04 0.91
CA TRP A 16 -10.84 -2.72 0.19
C TRP A 16 -10.64 -1.21 0.09
N LYS A 17 -11.68 -0.49 -0.35
CA LYS A 17 -11.64 0.96 -0.47
C LYS A 17 -11.35 1.65 0.86
N SER A 18 -11.93 1.16 1.97
CA SER A 18 -11.66 1.71 3.30
C SER A 18 -10.22 1.46 3.77
N GLU A 19 -9.59 0.35 3.38
CA GLU A 19 -8.18 0.08 3.70
C GLU A 19 -7.26 1.04 2.92
N HIS A 20 -7.51 1.24 1.62
CA HIS A 20 -6.79 2.23 0.81
C HIS A 20 -6.91 3.65 1.39
N GLU A 21 -8.10 4.07 1.82
CA GLU A 21 -8.30 5.39 2.42
C GLU A 21 -7.51 5.56 3.73
N ASP A 22 -7.41 4.51 4.56
CA ASP A 22 -6.57 4.51 5.77
C ASP A 22 -5.07 4.54 5.43
N LEU A 23 -4.64 3.83 4.38
CA LEU A 23 -3.25 3.87 3.91
C LEU A 23 -2.86 5.26 3.42
N ASN A 24 -3.68 5.89 2.59
CA ASN A 24 -3.45 7.25 2.06
C ASN A 24 -3.32 8.28 3.18
N GLN A 25 -4.17 8.20 4.22
CA GLN A 25 -4.06 9.09 5.38
C GLN A 25 -2.72 8.93 6.11
N ARG A 26 -2.16 7.71 6.16
CA ARG A 26 -0.86 7.46 6.80
C ARG A 26 0.29 8.01 5.97
N ILE A 27 0.20 7.87 4.65
CA ILE A 27 1.16 8.42 3.69
C ILE A 27 1.19 9.94 3.81
N ASP A 28 0.02 10.59 3.83
CA ASP A 28 -0.11 12.04 4.00
C ASP A 28 0.48 12.51 5.34
N ALA A 29 0.16 11.82 6.44
CA ALA A 29 0.72 12.14 7.75
C ALA A 29 2.25 12.02 7.78
N PHE A 30 2.83 11.07 7.03
CA PHE A 30 4.28 10.95 6.89
C PHE A 30 4.87 12.10 6.05
N ARG A 31 4.24 12.46 4.92
CA ARG A 31 4.62 13.60 4.08
C ARG A 31 4.59 14.92 4.88
N GLU A 32 3.55 15.16 5.66
CA GLU A 32 3.44 16.33 6.54
C GLU A 32 4.55 16.39 7.61
N TRP A 33 4.84 15.25 8.24
CA TRP A 33 5.90 15.17 9.24
C TRP A 33 7.29 15.46 8.64
N THR A 34 7.61 14.88 7.47
CA THR A 34 8.90 15.12 6.80
C THR A 34 9.05 16.59 6.41
N TYR A 35 7.97 17.22 5.95
CA TYR A 35 7.93 18.67 5.69
C TYR A 35 8.19 19.48 6.97
N SER A 36 7.53 19.16 8.08
CA SER A 36 7.76 19.83 9.37
C SER A 36 9.21 19.73 9.84
N VAL A 37 9.84 18.55 9.73
CA VAL A 37 11.25 18.35 10.08
C VAL A 37 12.18 19.18 9.21
N SER A 38 11.87 19.31 7.92
CA SER A 38 12.66 20.15 7.00
C SER A 38 12.69 21.63 7.43
N GLN A 39 11.59 22.13 8.00
CA GLN A 39 11.48 23.52 8.49
C GLN A 39 12.29 23.76 9.78
N MET A 40 12.54 22.71 10.58
CA MET A 40 13.33 22.82 11.81
C MET A 40 14.85 22.85 11.56
N GLY A 41 15.31 22.50 10.35
CA GLY A 41 16.72 22.55 9.95
C GLY A 41 17.63 21.49 10.60
N VAL A 42 17.08 20.59 11.43
CA VAL A 42 17.84 19.51 12.09
C VAL A 42 17.44 18.17 11.47
N PRO A 43 18.36 17.42 10.83
CA PRO A 43 18.08 16.10 10.30
C PRO A 43 17.62 15.13 11.40
N LYS A 44 16.58 14.32 11.11
CA LYS A 44 16.01 13.35 12.05
C LYS A 44 16.01 11.93 11.45
N PHE A 45 17.17 11.49 10.95
CA PHE A 45 17.30 10.19 10.25
C PHE A 45 16.82 9.00 11.08
N GLY A 46 17.25 8.89 12.35
CA GLY A 46 16.81 7.81 13.23
C GLY A 46 15.30 7.84 13.53
N GLU A 47 14.71 9.03 13.63
CA GLU A 47 13.25 9.17 13.81
C GLU A 47 12.50 8.76 12.55
N ALA A 48 13.01 9.14 11.37
CA ALA A 48 12.46 8.70 10.08
C ALA A 48 12.50 7.17 9.97
N ALA A 49 13.63 6.53 10.31
CA ALA A 49 13.75 5.09 10.33
C ALA A 49 12.73 4.43 11.26
N CYS A 50 12.50 4.99 12.46
CA CYS A 50 11.49 4.50 13.40
C CYS A 50 10.07 4.61 12.84
N LYS A 51 9.73 5.73 12.19
CA LYS A 51 8.42 5.94 11.55
C LYS A 51 8.21 5.00 10.37
N LEU A 52 9.21 4.85 9.51
CA LEU A 52 9.16 3.90 8.39
C LEU A 52 9.08 2.44 8.86
N LYS A 53 9.72 2.06 9.97
CA LYS A 53 9.53 0.74 10.60
C LYS A 53 8.09 0.51 11.05
N GLN A 54 7.43 1.56 11.57
CA GLN A 54 6.01 1.48 11.94
C GLN A 54 5.14 1.35 10.70
N PHE A 55 5.42 2.15 9.67
CA PHE A 55 4.72 2.10 8.39
C PHE A 55 4.85 0.73 7.71
N ARG A 56 6.04 0.14 7.72
CA ARG A 56 6.31 -1.21 7.21
C ARG A 56 5.43 -2.27 7.85
N LYS A 57 5.18 -2.19 9.16
CA LYS A 57 4.26 -3.13 9.85
C LYS A 57 2.82 -2.95 9.39
N GLN A 58 2.42 -1.72 9.11
CA GLN A 58 1.08 -1.39 8.64
C GLN A 58 0.89 -1.89 7.20
N LEU A 59 1.87 -1.65 6.32
CA LEU A 59 1.87 -2.18 4.95
C LEU A 59 1.80 -3.72 4.92
N THR A 60 2.59 -4.40 5.75
CA THR A 60 2.50 -5.88 5.83
C THR A 60 1.09 -6.34 6.17
N HIS A 61 0.43 -5.67 7.14
CA HIS A 61 -0.94 -6.01 7.51
C HIS A 61 -1.96 -5.66 6.41
N HIS A 62 -1.75 -4.55 5.69
CA HIS A 62 -2.56 -4.15 4.53
C HIS A 62 -2.47 -5.21 3.42
N PHE A 63 -1.25 -5.55 2.98
CA PHE A 63 -1.00 -6.56 1.96
C PHE A 63 -1.53 -7.95 2.34
N ASP A 64 -1.42 -8.36 3.61
CA ASP A 64 -2.01 -9.61 4.08
C ASP A 64 -3.56 -9.62 3.94
N ARG A 65 -4.21 -8.46 4.13
CA ARG A 65 -5.66 -8.30 3.98
C ARG A 65 -6.07 -8.31 2.51
N GLU A 66 -5.29 -7.68 1.65
CA GLU A 66 -5.51 -7.71 0.20
C GLU A 66 -5.40 -9.12 -0.37
N ASP A 67 -4.39 -9.90 0.02
CA ASP A 67 -4.30 -11.31 -0.37
C ASP A 67 -5.53 -12.10 0.12
N GLN A 68 -5.98 -11.88 1.36
CA GLN A 68 -7.18 -12.50 1.90
C GLN A 68 -8.44 -12.13 1.09
N MET A 69 -8.62 -10.85 0.77
CA MET A 69 -9.75 -10.35 -0.01
C MET A 69 -9.71 -10.89 -1.44
N GLY A 70 -8.53 -10.93 -2.08
CA GLY A 70 -8.33 -11.49 -3.41
C GLY A 70 -8.70 -12.98 -3.47
N ARG A 71 -8.37 -13.77 -2.45
CA ARG A 71 -8.82 -15.18 -2.34
C ARG A 71 -10.34 -15.28 -2.21
N GLN A 72 -10.94 -14.46 -1.35
CA GLN A 72 -12.39 -14.43 -1.16
C GLN A 72 -13.14 -14.04 -2.45
N LEU A 73 -12.58 -13.09 -3.22
CA LEU A 73 -13.11 -12.71 -4.53
C LEU A 73 -12.99 -13.85 -5.55
N ALA A 74 -11.85 -14.55 -5.61
CA ALA A 74 -11.67 -15.69 -6.50
C ALA A 74 -12.68 -16.82 -6.20
N ASP A 75 -12.95 -17.09 -4.92
CA ASP A 75 -13.94 -18.08 -4.48
C ASP A 75 -15.38 -17.64 -4.79
N ALA A 76 -15.69 -16.34 -4.64
CA ALA A 76 -17.02 -15.78 -4.87
C ALA A 76 -17.33 -15.53 -6.36
N TYR A 77 -16.31 -15.39 -7.21
CA TYR A 77 -16.44 -15.09 -8.63
C TYR A 77 -15.65 -16.07 -9.53
N PRO A 78 -16.12 -17.33 -9.67
CA PRO A 78 -15.42 -18.35 -10.47
C PRO A 78 -15.27 -18.02 -11.96
N ALA A 79 -16.11 -17.11 -12.49
CA ALA A 79 -16.08 -16.72 -13.89
C ALA A 79 -14.88 -15.81 -14.24
N GLY A 80 -14.38 -15.04 -13.27
CA GLY A 80 -13.18 -14.21 -13.41
C GLY A 80 -12.02 -14.67 -12.52
N SER A 81 -12.07 -15.90 -12.02
CA SER A 81 -11.10 -16.38 -11.02
C SER A 81 -9.67 -16.48 -11.57
N ALA A 82 -9.50 -16.64 -12.89
CA ALA A 82 -8.18 -16.70 -13.51
C ALA A 82 -7.51 -15.31 -13.55
N GLU A 83 -8.27 -14.29 -13.94
CA GLU A 83 -7.86 -12.88 -13.95
C GLU A 83 -7.61 -12.36 -12.53
N VAL A 84 -8.50 -12.69 -11.59
CA VAL A 84 -8.32 -12.37 -10.15
C VAL A 84 -7.08 -13.06 -9.60
N ALA A 85 -6.83 -14.33 -9.94
CA ALA A 85 -5.64 -15.04 -9.47
C ALA A 85 -4.35 -14.46 -10.06
N ALA A 86 -4.34 -14.13 -11.35
CA ALA A 86 -3.18 -13.53 -12.00
C ALA A 86 -2.85 -12.16 -11.41
N SER A 87 -3.87 -11.32 -11.18
CA SER A 87 -3.73 -10.02 -10.53
C SER A 87 -3.20 -10.15 -9.10
N ARG A 88 -3.76 -11.08 -8.30
CA ARG A 88 -3.27 -11.35 -6.93
C ARG A 88 -1.82 -11.82 -6.91
N ASP A 89 -1.44 -12.69 -7.84
CA ASP A 89 -0.07 -13.21 -7.91
C ASP A 89 0.94 -12.13 -8.33
N GLN A 90 0.52 -11.16 -9.17
CA GLN A 90 1.31 -9.97 -9.50
C GLN A 90 1.41 -9.02 -8.31
N ALA A 91 0.28 -8.64 -7.71
CA ALA A 91 0.21 -7.84 -6.48
C ALA A 91 1.12 -8.39 -5.38
N SER A 92 1.07 -9.70 -5.15
CA SER A 92 1.92 -10.36 -4.15
C SER A 92 3.41 -10.20 -4.42
N GLN A 93 3.83 -10.16 -5.70
CA GLN A 93 5.22 -9.91 -6.06
C GLN A 93 5.59 -8.45 -5.80
N ASP A 94 4.74 -7.52 -6.23
CA ASP A 94 4.94 -6.08 -6.06
C ASP A 94 5.00 -5.69 -4.57
N HIS A 95 4.12 -6.26 -3.75
CA HIS A 95 4.14 -6.12 -2.29
C HIS A 95 5.48 -6.52 -1.68
N GLN A 96 6.07 -7.64 -2.12
CA GLN A 96 7.38 -8.08 -1.62
C GLN A 96 8.49 -7.10 -2.04
N GLU A 97 8.46 -6.60 -3.27
CA GLU A 97 9.43 -5.61 -3.74
C GLU A 97 9.35 -4.31 -2.94
N LEU A 98 8.13 -3.80 -2.71
CA LEU A 98 7.88 -2.61 -1.91
C LEU A 98 8.38 -2.77 -0.47
N LEU A 99 8.13 -3.93 0.16
CA LEU A 99 8.61 -4.20 1.51
C LEU A 99 10.15 -4.27 1.58
N VAL A 100 10.80 -4.87 0.57
CA VAL A 100 12.27 -4.92 0.49
C VAL A 100 12.86 -3.52 0.31
N GLU A 101 12.27 -2.69 -0.55
CA GLU A 101 12.67 -1.31 -0.76
C GLU A 101 12.54 -0.49 0.54
N LEU A 102 11.43 -0.64 1.25
CA LEU A 102 11.18 0.01 2.53
C LEU A 102 12.16 -0.46 3.61
N ASP A 103 12.43 -1.76 3.71
CA ASP A 103 13.39 -2.32 4.67
C ASP A 103 14.81 -1.77 4.40
N SER A 104 15.19 -1.58 3.12
CA SER A 104 16.46 -0.94 2.72
C SER A 104 16.53 0.54 3.14
N LEU A 105 15.46 1.31 2.93
CA LEU A 105 15.40 2.72 3.37
C LEU A 105 15.50 2.82 4.90
N VAL A 106 14.77 1.97 5.62
CA VAL A 106 14.82 1.86 7.07
C VAL A 106 16.23 1.56 7.57
N GLU A 107 16.92 0.60 6.96
CA GLU A 107 18.27 0.24 7.34
C GLU A 107 19.23 1.42 7.15
N ARG A 108 19.24 2.03 5.96
CA ARG A 108 20.12 3.16 5.63
C ARG A 108 19.88 4.37 6.53
N LEU A 109 18.62 4.72 6.78
CA LEU A 109 18.25 5.83 7.68
C LEU A 109 18.60 5.54 9.16
N GLY A 110 18.63 4.27 9.54
CA GLY A 110 18.89 3.81 10.90
C GLY A 110 20.38 3.68 11.25
N GLN A 111 21.29 3.87 10.31
CA GLN A 111 22.73 3.79 10.57
C GLN A 111 23.20 4.94 11.48
N LEU A 112 24.31 4.72 12.21
CA LEU A 112 24.92 5.76 13.06
C LEU A 112 25.37 6.96 12.23
N GLU A 113 25.91 6.69 11.04
CA GLU A 113 26.26 7.66 10.00
C GLU A 113 25.48 7.29 8.73
N PRO A 114 24.25 7.79 8.56
CA PRO A 114 23.41 7.45 7.40
C PRO A 114 24.12 7.78 6.07
N PRO A 115 24.04 6.90 5.06
CA PRO A 115 24.77 7.05 3.79
C PRO A 115 24.06 8.02 2.83
N PHE A 116 23.57 9.14 3.35
CA PHE A 116 22.91 10.19 2.59
C PHE A 116 23.72 11.48 2.70
N GLU A 117 23.93 12.15 1.57
CA GLU A 117 24.65 13.43 1.53
C GLU A 117 23.90 14.52 2.32
N SER A 118 22.56 14.46 2.36
CA SER A 118 21.74 15.40 3.12
C SER A 118 20.40 14.80 3.52
N TRP A 119 19.74 15.46 4.48
CA TRP A 119 18.35 15.15 4.86
C TRP A 119 17.41 15.22 3.66
N GLN A 120 17.57 16.23 2.80
CA GLN A 120 16.73 16.45 1.63
C GLN A 120 16.87 15.33 0.60
N ILE A 121 18.08 14.80 0.42
CA ILE A 121 18.31 13.65 -0.48
C ILE A 121 17.67 12.39 0.11
N ALA A 122 17.84 12.15 1.42
CA ALA A 122 17.20 11.00 2.06
C ALA A 122 15.67 11.04 1.97
N MET A 123 15.06 12.20 2.25
CA MET A 123 13.60 12.34 2.16
C MET A 123 13.09 12.32 0.72
N ARG A 124 13.93 12.69 -0.27
CA ARG A 124 13.59 12.49 -1.68
C ARG A 124 13.51 11.01 -2.03
N GLU A 125 14.47 10.20 -1.58
CA GLU A 125 14.41 8.75 -1.80
C GLU A 125 13.20 8.11 -1.13
N VAL A 126 12.86 8.55 0.10
CA VAL A 126 11.61 8.11 0.74
C VAL A 126 10.38 8.57 -0.02
N GLY A 127 10.39 9.80 -0.57
CA GLY A 127 9.30 10.31 -1.41
C GLY A 127 9.10 9.47 -2.66
N LEU A 128 10.18 9.08 -3.35
CA LEU A 128 10.11 8.20 -4.52
C LEU A 128 9.48 6.84 -4.19
N PHE A 129 9.84 6.25 -3.04
CA PHE A 129 9.20 5.03 -2.56
C PHE A 129 7.69 5.23 -2.32
N ILE A 130 7.31 6.35 -1.71
CA ILE A 130 5.89 6.67 -1.46
C ILE A 130 5.15 6.86 -2.78
N ASP A 131 5.71 7.57 -3.74
CA ASP A 131 5.09 7.78 -5.04
C ASP A 131 4.89 6.46 -5.78
N ARG A 132 5.87 5.54 -5.70
CA ARG A 132 5.75 4.17 -6.24
C ARG A 132 4.65 3.36 -5.53
N LEU A 133 4.53 3.49 -4.21
CA LEU A 133 3.46 2.86 -3.45
C LEU A 133 2.10 3.42 -3.88
N ASP A 134 1.94 4.74 -3.99
CA ASP A 134 0.70 5.38 -4.45
C ASP A 134 0.30 4.85 -5.84
N GLU A 135 1.23 4.76 -6.79
CA GLU A 135 0.99 4.20 -8.13
C GLU A 135 0.55 2.74 -8.10
N HIS A 136 1.10 1.94 -7.18
CA HIS A 136 0.74 0.54 -6.99
C HIS A 136 -0.70 0.41 -6.46
N GLU A 137 -1.07 1.17 -5.43
CA GLU A 137 -2.42 1.13 -4.84
C GLU A 137 -3.49 1.68 -5.82
N GLU A 138 -3.15 2.68 -6.64
CA GLU A 138 -4.01 3.17 -7.72
C GLU A 138 -4.27 2.08 -8.75
N TYR A 139 -3.23 1.36 -9.19
CA TYR A 139 -3.36 0.27 -10.14
C TYR A 139 -4.24 -0.86 -9.59
N GLU A 140 -4.04 -1.26 -8.33
CA GLU A 140 -4.88 -2.27 -7.67
C GLU A 140 -6.33 -1.80 -7.55
N GLY A 141 -6.55 -0.53 -7.18
CA GLY A 141 -7.88 0.07 -7.11
C GLY A 141 -8.61 0.03 -8.45
N GLU A 142 -7.97 0.49 -9.53
CA GLU A 142 -8.54 0.46 -10.89
C GLU A 142 -8.83 -0.97 -11.36
N HIS A 143 -7.92 -1.90 -11.09
CA HIS A 143 -8.07 -3.29 -11.51
C HIS A 143 -9.21 -3.99 -10.76
N ILE A 144 -9.33 -3.73 -9.46
CA ILE A 144 -10.43 -4.20 -8.62
C ILE A 144 -11.76 -3.60 -9.13
N ASP A 145 -11.84 -2.29 -9.35
CA ASP A 145 -13.05 -1.64 -9.89
C ASP A 145 -13.47 -2.20 -11.26
N TRP A 146 -12.51 -2.52 -12.14
CA TRP A 146 -12.80 -3.17 -13.42
C TRP A 146 -13.37 -4.59 -13.26
N LEU A 147 -12.96 -5.32 -12.22
CA LEU A 147 -13.47 -6.65 -11.90
C LEU A 147 -14.82 -6.63 -11.17
N ALA A 148 -15.24 -5.46 -10.67
CA ALA A 148 -16.52 -5.33 -9.98
C ALA A 148 -17.66 -5.67 -10.95
N PRO A 149 -18.56 -6.59 -10.59
CA PRO A 149 -19.72 -6.89 -11.44
C PRO A 149 -20.53 -5.59 -11.61
N GLU A 150 -20.87 -5.26 -12.86
CA GLU A 150 -21.74 -4.10 -13.16
C GLU A 150 -22.97 -4.18 -12.25
N ASP A 151 -23.32 -3.04 -11.64
CA ASP A 151 -24.61 -2.91 -11.01
C ASP A 151 -25.64 -3.25 -12.08
N ASP A 152 -26.39 -4.35 -11.89
CA ASP A 152 -27.58 -4.63 -12.69
C ASP A 152 -28.48 -3.41 -12.53
N VAL A 153 -28.40 -2.49 -13.48
CA VAL A 153 -29.31 -1.35 -13.59
C VAL A 153 -30.65 -1.96 -13.96
N GLU A 154 -31.50 -2.13 -12.95
CA GLU A 154 -32.93 -2.45 -13.13
C GLU A 154 -33.66 -1.32 -13.86
#